data_AF-A0A528N7H9-F1
#
_entry.id   AF-A0A528N7H9-F1
#
_cell.length_a   1.000
_cell.length_b   1.000
_cell.length_c   1.000
_cell.angle_alpha   90.00
_cell.angle_beta   90.00
_cell.angle_gamma   90.00
#
_symmetry.space_group_name_H-M   'P 1'
#
loop_
_entity.id
_entity.type
_entity.pdbx_description
1 polymer ?
#
loop_
_entity_poly.entity_id
_entity_poly.type
_entity_poly.pdbx_seq_one_letter_code
_entity_poly.pdbx_strand_id
1 'polypeptide(L)' 'GGTNLFGGRASILGTMIGALIMGVLQNGLTLLAVQSYYQQMAIGAVLILAVFIDQYQVRKESRV' A
#
# COMPACT_ATOMS: atom_id res chain seq x y z
N GLY A 1 24.02 4.57 -19.42
CA GLY A 1 22.68 4.05 -19.09
C GLY A 1 22.80 2.99 -18.02
N GLY A 2 22.79 3.42 -16.75
CA GLY A 2 23.00 2.57 -15.58
C GLY A 2 22.26 3.12 -14.37
N THR A 3 21.01 3.56 -14.57
CA THR A 3 20.18 4.08 -13.49
C THR A 3 19.53 2.91 -12.76
N ASN A 4 19.97 2.68 -11.53
CA ASN A 4 19.48 1.66 -10.61
C ASN A 4 17.95 1.50 -10.66
N LEU A 5 17.46 0.43 -11.31
CA LEU A 5 16.09 -0.04 -11.15
C LEU A 5 15.77 -0.40 -9.69
N PHE A 6 16.80 -0.61 -8.87
CA PHE A 6 16.76 -0.93 -7.44
C PHE A 6 16.82 0.31 -6.52
N GLY A 7 16.68 1.53 -7.05
CA GLY A 7 16.90 2.78 -6.30
C GLY A 7 15.73 3.28 -5.43
N GLY A 8 14.61 2.57 -5.34
CA GLY A 8 13.48 2.94 -4.49
C GLY A 8 13.08 1.77 -3.61
N ARG A 9 12.84 2.01 -2.31
CA ARG A 9 12.50 1.00 -1.28
C ARG A 9 11.25 0.14 -1.54
N ALA A 10 10.61 0.25 -2.70
CA ALA A 10 9.53 -0.62 -3.13
C ALA A 10 10.09 -1.91 -3.77
N SER A 11 10.57 -2.84 -2.93
CA SER A 11 10.94 -4.19 -3.38
C SER A 11 9.72 -4.91 -3.98
N ILE A 12 9.94 -5.78 -4.97
CA ILE A 12 8.91 -6.68 -5.53
C ILE A 12 8.19 -7.44 -4.41
N LEU A 13 8.95 -7.89 -3.40
CA LEU A 13 8.40 -8.58 -2.23
C LEU A 13 7.47 -7.68 -1.40
N GLY A 14 7.84 -6.40 -1.21
CA GLY A 14 6.99 -5.44 -0.50
C GLY A 14 5.68 -5.16 -1.25
N THR A 15 5.75 -5.08 -2.58
CA THR A 15 4.57 -4.90 -3.44
C THR A 15 3.65 -6.13 -3.41
N MET A 16 4.22 -7.33 -3.46
CA MET A 16 3.45 -8.57 -3.33
C MET A 16 2.71 -8.65 -2.00
N ILE A 17 3.39 -8.34 -0.89
CA ILE A 17 2.77 -8.33 0.45
C ILE A 17 1.66 -7.27 0.50
N GLY A 18 1.91 -6.07 -0.02
CA GLY A 18 0.90 -5.01 -0.11
C GLY A 18 -0.33 -5.43 -0.91
N ALA A 19 -0.14 -6.05 -2.08
CA ALA A 19 -1.23 -6.56 -2.90
C ALA A 19 -2.03 -7.67 -2.19
N LEU A 20 -1.36 -8.53 -1.43
CA LEU A 20 -1.98 -9.60 -0.65
C LEU A 20 -2.85 -9.03 0.47
N ILE A 21 -2.36 -8.00 1.18
CA ILE A 21 -3.13 -7.28 2.21
C ILE A 21 -4.38 -6.63 1.60
N MET A 22 -4.25 -5.98 0.43
CA MET A 22 -5.39 -5.39 -0.27
C MET A 22 -6.44 -6.44 -0.66
N GLY A 23 -5.99 -7.60 -1.14
CA GLY A 23 -6.86 -8.73 -1.47
C GLY A 23 -7.61 -9.27 -0.24
N VAL A 24 -6.94 -9.41 0.90
CA VAL A 24 -7.57 -9.84 2.16
C VAL A 24 -8.56 -8.81 2.65
N LEU A 25 -8.23 -7.51 2.57
CA LEU A 25 -9.13 -6.43 2.99
C LEU A 25 -10.41 -6.42 2.16
N GLN A 26 -10.30 -6.54 0.83
CA GLN A 26 -11.46 -6.56 -0.05
C GLN A 26 -12.36 -7.78 0.19
N ASN A 27 -11.78 -8.96 0.38
CA ASN A 27 -12.52 -10.17 0.73
C ASN A 27 -13.15 -10.07 2.12
N GLY A 28 -12.42 -9.58 3.12
CA GLY A 28 -12.93 -9.42 4.49
C GLY A 28 -14.12 -8.48 4.56
N LEU A 29 -14.06 -7.32 3.90
CA LEU A 29 -15.18 -6.38 3.83
C LEU A 29 -16.38 -6.97 3.08
N THR A 30 -16.13 -7.82 2.09
CA THR A 30 -17.19 -8.53 1.35
C THR A 30 -17.87 -9.59 2.22
N LEU A 31 -17.10 -10.37 2.98
CA LEU A 31 -17.61 -11.37 3.91
C LEU A 31 -18.42 -10.74 5.06
N LEU A 32 -18.05 -9.54 5.48
CA LEU A 32 -18.80 -8.74 6.45
C LEU A 32 -20.07 -8.10 5.88
N ALA A 33 -20.42 -8.40 4.62
CA ALA A 33 -21.56 -7.83 3.91
C ALA A 33 -21.60 -6.29 3.92
N VAL A 34 -20.41 -5.65 3.96
CA VAL A 34 -20.30 -4.20 3.90
C VAL A 34 -20.71 -3.72 2.51
N GLN A 35 -21.56 -2.70 2.46
CA GLN A 35 -22.02 -2.12 1.19
C GLN A 35 -20.83 -1.61 0.36
N SER A 36 -20.85 -1.86 -0.96
CA SER A 36 -19.74 -1.51 -1.87
C SER A 36 -19.29 -0.05 -1.80
N TYR A 37 -20.23 0.87 -1.52
CA TYR A 37 -19.94 2.28 -1.26
C TYR A 37 -18.89 2.48 -0.14
N TYR A 38 -19.10 1.84 1.01
CA TYR A 38 -18.18 1.91 2.14
C TYR A 38 -16.89 1.10 1.89
N GLN A 39 -16.95 0.04 1.09
CA GLN A 39 -15.75 -0.71 0.72
C GLN A 39 -14.77 0.16 -0.09
N GLN A 40 -15.26 0.89 -1.10
CA GLN A 40 -14.41 1.78 -1.90
C GLN A 40 -13.82 2.91 -1.05
N MET A 41 -14.61 3.49 -0.13
CA MET A 41 -14.09 4.48 0.82
C MET A 41 -13.00 3.90 1.72
N ALA A 42 -13.20 2.70 2.29
CA ALA A 42 -12.23 2.06 3.16
C ALA A 42 -10.92 1.73 2.42
N ILE A 43 -11.02 1.17 1.22
CA ILE A 43 -9.88 0.87 0.35
C ILE A 43 -9.10 2.16 0.03
N GLY A 44 -9.80 3.23 -0.34
CA GLY A 44 -9.19 4.53 -0.63
C GLY A 44 -8.50 5.15 0.59
N ALA A 45 -9.13 5.09 1.76
CA ALA A 45 -8.55 5.60 3.00
C ALA A 45 -7.28 4.84 3.39
N VAL A 46 -7.28 3.51 3.27
CA VAL A 46 -6.10 2.67 3.53
C VAL A 46 -4.97 3.00 2.57
N LEU A 47 -5.25 3.19 1.27
CA LEU A 47 -4.23 3.57 0.29
C LEU A 47 -3.59 4.93 0.60
N ILE A 48 -4.41 5.93 0.94
CA ILE A 48 -3.91 7.26 1.31
C ILE A 48 -3.00 7.16 2.54
N LEU A 49 -3.42 6.43 3.57
CA LEU A 49 -2.61 6.20 4.77
C LEU A 49 -1.31 5.46 4.45
N ALA A 50 -1.38 4.41 3.63
CA ALA A 50 -0.21 3.64 3.21
C ALA A 50 0.82 4.51 2.49
N VAL A 51 0.37 5.31 1.52
CA VAL A 51 1.24 6.24 0.78
C VAL A 51 1.77 7.35 1.69
N PHE A 52 0.95 7.87 2.60
CA PHE A 52 1.40 8.91 3.54
C PHE A 52 2.54 8.41 4.44
N ILE A 53 2.38 7.21 5.00
CA ILE A 53 3.41 6.55 5.81
C ILE A 53 4.64 6.25 4.97
N ASP A 54 4.47 5.71 3.76
CA ASP A 54 5.57 5.41 2.84
C ASP A 54 6.39 6.66 2.51
N GLN A 55 5.73 7.77 2.17
CA GLN A 55 6.38 9.05 1.90
C GLN A 55 7.13 9.61 3.13
N TYR A 56 6.59 9.41 4.33
CA TYR A 56 7.26 9.79 5.57
C TYR A 56 8.50 8.92 5.84
N GLN A 57 8.41 7.61 5.60
CA GLN A 57 9.51 6.66 5.73
C GLN A 57 10.64 6.97 4.73
N VAL A 58 10.26 7.28 3.49
CA VAL A 58 11.20 7.60 2.40
C VAL A 58 12.09 8.80 2.76
N ARG A 59 11.50 9.84 3.35
CA ARG A 59 12.23 11.05 3.77
C ARG A 59 13.22 10.80 4.90
N LYS A 60 12.95 9.85 5.80
CA LYS A 60 13.76 9.60 6.99
C LYS A 60 15.12 8.97 6.68
N GLU A 61 15.16 8.17 5.63
CA GLU A 61 16.30 7.31 5.31
C GLU A 61 17.15 7.96 4.19
N SER A 62 16.78 9.17 3.70
CA SER A 62 17.69 10.08 2.97
C SER A 62 18.54 10.96 3.91
N ARG A 63 18.35 10.84 5.23
CA ARG A 63 19.03 11.67 6.25
C ARG A 63 20.00 10.86 7.13
N VAL A 64 20.36 9.64 6.71
CA VAL A 64 21.37 8.78 7.35
C VAL A 64 22.44 8.42 6.35
#